data_AF-A0A6B3MDA9-F1
#
_entry.id   AF-A0A6B3MDA9-F1
#
_cell.length_a   1.000
_cell.length_b   1.000
_cell.length_c   1.000
_cell.angle_alpha   90.00
_cell.angle_beta   90.00
_cell.angle_gamma   90.00
#
_symmetry.space_group_name_H-M   'P 1'
#
loop_
_entity.id
_entity.type
_entity.pdbx_description
1 polymer ?
#
loop_
_entity_poly.entity_id
_entity_poly.type
_entity_poly.pdbx_seq_one_letter_code
_entity_poly.pdbx_strand_id
1 'polypeptide(L)'
;MINSLISAAAWGLGSVIWVELVRDFYHLASHYWPSLYRLHVWHHRVFRPDLSVISEKVYRKSQWRNDVPESLVMLVLSLWLLAVAYTFSPEQYWGAFAGCVYTLSFLLGAIARGSGIKWAEQLTDLTHLPGPFLTVPANWLVNRPYHWRHHFDNQNAYYGGTLTIVDKLMGTALSLKGKSIAVTGASGTLGQSLLRHLRTRGAKVIALSSKHQEISIPDAKGELEPVKTITWQVGKESELAAQLEKVDILIINHGINVHGDRTAVAISNSYEVNTFSSLRLLELFFNTVRTNQDIACKEVWVNTSEAEVTPALSPLYELSKRALGDLVTLRRLDAPCVVRKLILGPFKSNLNPIGVMSADWVAKQIVNLAIRDVRNIIVTINPLTFFAFPVKEFMVATYFKLFSRRTFNSTPVLPNFERFSKETSNSTKI
;
A
#
# COMPACT_ATOMS: atom_id res chain seq x y z
N MET A 1 17.73 -28.37 -28.22
CA MET A 1 16.38 -27.80 -28.43
C MET A 1 15.81 -27.20 -27.13
N ILE A 2 15.62 -27.98 -26.05
CA ILE A 2 15.04 -27.47 -24.78
C ILE A 2 15.84 -26.30 -24.19
N ASN A 3 17.18 -26.39 -24.12
CA ASN A 3 18.02 -25.30 -23.59
C ASN A 3 17.94 -24.02 -24.43
N SER A 4 17.77 -24.16 -25.76
CA SER A 4 17.61 -23.02 -26.68
C SER A 4 16.26 -22.32 -26.45
N LEU A 5 15.18 -23.09 -26.24
CA LEU A 5 13.86 -22.54 -25.90
C LEU A 5 13.86 -21.85 -24.53
N ILE A 6 14.51 -22.44 -23.53
CA ILE A 6 14.64 -21.82 -22.19
C ILE A 6 15.41 -20.49 -22.30
N SER A 7 16.50 -20.47 -23.06
CA SER A 7 17.29 -19.26 -23.27
C SER A 7 16.50 -18.17 -24.02
N ALA A 8 15.78 -18.52 -25.08
CA ALA A 8 14.91 -17.57 -25.79
C ALA A 8 13.78 -17.05 -24.89
N ALA A 9 13.17 -17.91 -24.07
CA ALA A 9 12.15 -17.51 -23.09
C ALA A 9 12.72 -16.57 -22.01
N ALA A 10 13.94 -16.82 -21.54
CA ALA A 10 14.65 -15.95 -20.61
C ALA A 10 14.92 -14.57 -21.23
N TRP A 11 15.35 -14.51 -22.50
CA TRP A 11 15.49 -13.25 -23.24
C TRP A 11 14.15 -12.54 -23.42
N GLY A 12 13.07 -13.28 -23.70
CA GLY A 12 11.72 -12.73 -23.79
C GLY A 12 11.26 -12.07 -22.50
N LEU A 13 11.26 -12.82 -21.39
CA LEU A 13 10.88 -12.30 -20.07
C LEU A 13 11.79 -11.16 -19.61
N GLY A 14 13.11 -11.33 -19.77
CA GLY A 14 14.11 -10.34 -19.42
C GLY A 14 13.93 -9.03 -20.19
N SER A 15 13.59 -9.10 -21.49
CA SER A 15 13.35 -7.92 -22.31
C SER A 15 12.10 -7.15 -21.91
N VAL A 16 11.02 -7.83 -21.49
CA VAL A 16 9.81 -7.18 -20.98
C VAL A 16 10.08 -6.51 -19.63
N ILE A 17 10.77 -7.20 -18.71
CA ILE A 17 11.16 -6.62 -17.41
C ILE A 17 12.09 -5.41 -17.63
N TRP A 18 13.00 -5.49 -18.59
CA TRP A 18 13.90 -4.39 -18.92
C TRP A 18 13.16 -3.13 -19.34
N VAL A 19 12.22 -3.22 -20.28
CA VAL A 19 11.48 -2.03 -20.76
C VAL A 19 10.56 -1.45 -19.68
N GLU A 20 10.03 -2.29 -18.80
CA GLU A 20 9.30 -1.85 -17.60
C GLU A 20 10.18 -1.03 -16.65
N LEU A 21 11.39 -1.52 -16.36
CA LEU A 21 12.38 -0.76 -15.57
C LEU A 21 12.74 0.55 -16.25
N VAL A 22 12.97 0.55 -17.56
CA VAL A 22 13.25 1.75 -18.34
C VAL A 22 12.13 2.78 -18.18
N ARG A 23 10.87 2.37 -18.34
CA ARG A 23 9.72 3.27 -18.19
C ARG A 23 9.65 3.85 -16.78
N ASP A 24 9.74 3.01 -15.76
CA ASP A 24 9.65 3.44 -14.37
C ASP A 24 10.81 4.38 -13.97
N PHE A 25 12.04 4.12 -14.45
CA PHE A 25 13.17 5.02 -14.25
C PHE A 25 13.04 6.33 -15.03
N TYR A 26 12.52 6.30 -16.25
CA TYR A 26 12.23 7.52 -17.01
C TYR A 26 11.17 8.37 -16.31
N HIS A 27 10.13 7.73 -15.79
CA HIS A 27 9.07 8.38 -15.03
C HIS A 27 9.61 8.99 -13.74
N LEU A 28 10.35 8.22 -12.94
CA LEU A 28 11.06 8.73 -11.75
C LEU A 28 11.94 9.93 -12.10
N ALA A 29 12.79 9.78 -13.10
CA ALA A 29 13.70 10.83 -13.57
C ALA A 29 12.95 12.10 -13.98
N SER A 30 11.73 11.97 -14.48
CA SER A 30 10.87 13.09 -14.83
C SER A 30 10.47 13.96 -13.63
N HIS A 31 10.50 13.45 -12.41
CA HIS A 31 10.27 14.25 -11.20
C HIS A 31 11.52 14.96 -10.67
N TYR A 32 12.72 14.54 -11.10
CA TYR A 32 13.99 15.13 -10.64
C TYR A 32 14.65 16.03 -11.69
N TRP A 33 14.40 15.81 -12.99
CA TRP A 33 15.00 16.60 -14.06
C TRP A 33 13.99 17.55 -14.73
N PRO A 34 14.20 18.88 -14.65
CA PRO A 34 13.24 19.87 -15.16
C PRO A 34 12.84 19.71 -16.63
N SER A 35 13.76 19.26 -17.49
CA SER A 35 13.49 19.06 -18.91
C SER A 35 12.47 17.94 -19.15
N LEU A 36 12.62 16.82 -18.44
CA LEU A 36 11.68 15.70 -18.49
C LEU A 36 10.38 16.05 -17.76
N TYR A 37 10.45 16.79 -16.64
CA TYR A 37 9.25 17.25 -15.93
C TYR A 37 8.32 18.08 -16.83
N ARG A 38 8.86 18.92 -17.71
CA ARG A 38 8.05 19.73 -18.65
C ARG A 38 7.21 18.88 -19.61
N LEU A 39 7.66 17.67 -19.91
CA LEU A 39 6.94 16.67 -20.69
C LEU A 39 5.93 15.95 -19.79
N HIS A 40 6.42 15.44 -18.66
CA HIS A 40 5.66 14.62 -17.73
C HIS A 40 4.49 15.36 -17.06
N VAL A 41 4.62 16.63 -16.73
CA VAL A 41 3.55 17.41 -16.09
C VAL A 41 2.25 17.44 -16.91
N TRP A 42 2.30 17.17 -18.22
CA TRP A 42 1.09 17.01 -19.02
C TRP A 42 0.23 15.84 -18.56
N HIS A 43 0.82 14.74 -18.12
CA HIS A 43 0.14 13.57 -17.56
C HIS A 43 -0.72 13.96 -16.34
N HIS A 44 -0.15 14.69 -15.39
CA HIS A 44 -0.87 15.16 -14.19
C HIS A 44 -1.96 16.21 -14.45
N ARG A 45 -1.92 16.90 -15.59
CA ARG A 45 -2.89 17.96 -15.92
C ARG A 45 -4.17 17.43 -16.56
N VAL A 46 -4.22 16.16 -16.91
CA VAL A 46 -5.35 15.59 -17.67
C VAL A 46 -6.53 15.30 -16.75
N PHE A 47 -6.28 14.76 -15.58
CA PHE A 47 -7.29 14.05 -14.80
C PHE A 47 -7.75 14.85 -13.59
N ARG A 48 -9.05 14.74 -13.30
CA ARG A 48 -9.63 15.11 -12.00
C ARG A 48 -9.48 13.95 -11.02
N PRO A 49 -9.71 14.15 -9.70
CA PRO A 49 -9.62 13.06 -8.72
C PRO A 49 -10.56 11.87 -8.95
N ASP A 50 -11.62 12.01 -9.73
CA ASP A 50 -12.50 10.90 -10.17
C ASP A 50 -11.98 10.17 -11.43
N LEU A 51 -10.77 10.53 -11.87
CA LEU A 51 -10.12 10.13 -13.12
C LEU A 51 -10.84 10.58 -14.40
N SER A 52 -11.83 11.47 -14.29
CA SER A 52 -12.43 12.08 -15.48
C SER A 52 -11.44 13.03 -16.15
N VAL A 53 -11.43 13.01 -17.49
CA VAL A 53 -10.58 13.88 -18.31
C VAL A 53 -11.12 15.32 -18.26
N ILE A 54 -10.26 16.28 -17.95
CA ILE A 54 -10.62 17.71 -17.86
C ILE A 54 -11.05 18.26 -19.23
N SER A 55 -10.34 17.87 -20.29
CA SER A 55 -10.64 18.25 -21.67
C SER A 55 -9.99 17.28 -22.64
N GLU A 56 -10.74 16.85 -23.65
CA GLU A 56 -10.23 15.99 -24.73
C GLU A 56 -9.00 16.60 -25.41
N LYS A 57 -8.98 17.93 -25.60
CA LYS A 57 -7.83 18.63 -26.21
C LYS A 57 -6.58 18.52 -25.35
N VAL A 58 -6.73 18.63 -24.02
CA VAL A 58 -5.60 18.50 -23.08
C VAL A 58 -5.11 17.05 -23.04
N TYR A 59 -6.04 16.09 -23.01
CA TYR A 59 -5.73 14.67 -23.06
C TYR A 59 -4.94 14.29 -24.31
N ARG A 60 -5.43 14.64 -25.49
CA ARG A 60 -4.72 14.34 -26.75
C ARG A 60 -3.34 14.96 -26.79
N LYS A 61 -3.20 16.18 -26.25
CA LYS A 61 -1.90 16.86 -26.15
C LYS A 61 -0.97 16.22 -25.13
N SER A 62 -1.47 15.64 -24.05
CA SER A 62 -0.63 14.90 -23.10
C SER A 62 -0.02 13.66 -23.72
N GLN A 63 -0.76 12.96 -24.59
CA GLN A 63 -0.24 11.79 -25.29
C GLN A 63 1.01 12.10 -26.11
N TRP A 64 0.96 13.16 -26.90
CA TRP A 64 2.10 13.59 -27.72
C TRP A 64 3.26 14.18 -26.91
N ARG A 65 2.99 14.72 -25.71
CA ARG A 65 3.98 15.39 -24.88
C ARG A 65 4.61 14.51 -23.82
N ASN A 66 3.94 13.45 -23.37
CA ASN A 66 4.41 12.55 -22.32
C ASN A 66 4.54 11.11 -22.85
N ASP A 67 3.40 10.47 -23.14
CA ASP A 67 3.33 9.02 -23.37
C ASP A 67 4.10 8.59 -24.64
N VAL A 68 4.03 9.38 -25.72
CA VAL A 68 4.79 9.11 -26.96
C VAL A 68 6.30 9.25 -26.73
N PRO A 69 6.84 10.37 -26.20
CA PRO A 69 8.27 10.46 -25.86
C PRO A 69 8.76 9.36 -24.93
N GLU A 70 8.03 9.02 -23.87
CA GLU A 70 8.38 7.93 -22.96
C GLU A 70 8.44 6.59 -23.70
N SER A 71 7.42 6.27 -24.49
CA SER A 71 7.37 5.02 -25.27
C SER A 71 8.47 4.94 -26.34
N LEU A 72 8.91 6.08 -26.89
CA LEU A 72 10.05 6.11 -27.81
C LEU A 72 11.37 5.81 -27.09
N VAL A 73 11.56 6.32 -25.87
CA VAL A 73 12.74 5.98 -25.05
C VAL A 73 12.74 4.49 -24.70
N MET A 74 11.58 3.95 -24.31
CA MET A 74 11.42 2.51 -24.10
C MET A 74 11.81 1.73 -25.38
N LEU A 75 11.38 2.18 -26.56
CA LEU A 75 11.63 1.46 -27.81
C LEU A 75 13.11 1.47 -28.17
N VAL A 76 13.77 2.62 -28.05
CA VAL A 76 15.21 2.76 -28.29
C VAL A 76 16.00 1.83 -27.37
N LEU A 77 15.68 1.80 -26.07
CA LEU A 77 16.38 0.95 -25.11
C LEU A 77 16.00 -0.54 -25.23
N SER A 78 14.83 -0.85 -25.76
CA SER A 78 14.44 -2.21 -26.13
C SER A 78 15.24 -2.72 -27.34
N LEU A 79 15.41 -1.89 -28.38
CA LEU A 79 16.21 -2.21 -29.55
C LEU A 79 17.69 -2.34 -29.21
N TRP A 80 18.18 -1.52 -28.28
CA TRP A 80 19.53 -1.68 -27.74
C TRP A 80 19.70 -3.05 -27.06
N LEU A 81 18.77 -3.47 -26.21
CA LEU A 81 18.83 -4.79 -25.57
C LEU A 81 18.75 -5.93 -26.60
N LEU A 82 17.95 -5.77 -27.66
CA LEU A 82 17.89 -6.71 -28.77
C LEU A 82 19.25 -6.84 -29.48
N ALA A 83 19.97 -5.73 -29.70
CA ALA A 83 21.31 -5.74 -30.28
C ALA A 83 22.34 -6.42 -29.35
N VAL A 84 22.22 -6.21 -28.04
CA VAL A 84 23.01 -6.93 -27.03
C VAL A 84 22.72 -8.44 -27.11
N ALA A 85 21.44 -8.83 -27.11
CA ALA A 85 21.05 -10.23 -27.23
C ALA A 85 21.56 -10.87 -28.53
N TYR A 86 21.52 -10.14 -29.65
CA TYR A 86 22.07 -10.58 -30.94
C TYR A 86 23.57 -10.84 -30.86
N THR A 87 24.31 -9.99 -30.13
CA THR A 87 25.76 -10.11 -29.97
C THR A 87 26.16 -11.28 -29.07
N PHE A 88 25.46 -11.48 -27.94
CA PHE A 88 25.83 -12.50 -26.93
C PHE A 88 25.09 -13.83 -27.08
N SER A 89 23.98 -13.87 -27.80
CA SER A 89 23.14 -15.07 -27.99
C SER A 89 22.49 -15.07 -29.38
N PRO A 90 23.29 -15.11 -30.46
CA PRO A 90 22.82 -14.90 -31.84
C PRO A 90 21.78 -15.94 -32.32
N GLU A 91 21.71 -17.11 -31.70
CA GLU A 91 20.69 -18.12 -32.05
C GLU A 91 19.37 -17.93 -31.29
N GLN A 92 19.36 -17.21 -30.16
CA GLN A 92 18.20 -17.05 -29.26
C GLN A 92 17.75 -15.60 -29.08
N TYR A 93 18.47 -14.63 -29.68
CA TYR A 93 18.18 -13.20 -29.56
C TYR A 93 16.74 -12.83 -29.94
N TRP A 94 16.11 -13.63 -30.80
CA TRP A 94 14.74 -13.41 -31.24
C TRP A 94 13.76 -13.35 -30.07
N GLY A 95 14.07 -13.99 -28.93
CA GLY A 95 13.28 -13.87 -27.71
C GLY A 95 13.15 -12.41 -27.24
N ALA A 96 14.20 -11.61 -27.37
CA ALA A 96 14.21 -10.20 -26.96
C ALA A 96 13.31 -9.29 -27.82
N PHE A 97 12.78 -9.77 -28.96
CA PHE A 97 11.71 -9.04 -29.67
C PHE A 97 10.46 -8.86 -28.83
N ALA A 98 10.22 -9.72 -27.82
CA ALA A 98 9.07 -9.59 -26.93
C ALA A 98 9.00 -8.19 -26.27
N GLY A 99 10.12 -7.65 -25.77
CA GLY A 99 10.19 -6.30 -25.21
C GLY A 99 9.88 -5.21 -26.24
N CYS A 100 10.28 -5.42 -27.51
CA CYS A 100 9.99 -4.48 -28.60
C CYS A 100 8.49 -4.47 -28.92
N VAL A 101 7.88 -5.65 -29.08
CA VAL A 101 6.44 -5.81 -29.32
C VAL A 101 5.63 -5.25 -28.16
N TYR A 102 6.06 -5.52 -26.92
CA TYR A 102 5.45 -4.96 -25.72
C TYR A 102 5.47 -3.43 -25.76
N THR A 103 6.63 -2.83 -26.03
CA THR A 103 6.78 -1.37 -26.12
C THR A 103 5.95 -0.75 -27.25
N LEU A 104 5.88 -1.42 -28.40
CA LEU A 104 5.06 -0.96 -29.52
C LEU A 104 3.58 -0.85 -29.14
N SER A 105 3.09 -1.70 -28.23
CA SER A 105 1.70 -1.58 -27.75
C SER A 105 1.46 -0.25 -27.01
N PHE A 106 2.40 0.23 -26.21
CA PHE A 106 2.33 1.54 -25.54
C PHE A 106 2.46 2.68 -26.54
N LEU A 107 3.43 2.60 -27.45
CA LEU A 107 3.66 3.64 -28.45
C LEU A 107 2.45 3.82 -29.38
N LEU A 108 1.95 2.72 -29.95
CA LEU A 108 0.78 2.74 -30.82
C LEU A 108 -0.48 3.14 -30.07
N GLY A 109 -0.64 2.71 -28.81
CA GLY A 109 -1.73 3.15 -27.94
C GLY A 109 -1.70 4.67 -27.69
N ALA A 110 -0.54 5.22 -27.37
CA ALA A 110 -0.34 6.66 -27.16
C ALA A 110 -0.61 7.46 -28.46
N ILE A 111 -0.14 6.99 -29.61
CA ILE A 111 -0.42 7.61 -30.92
C ILE A 111 -1.92 7.57 -31.24
N ALA A 112 -2.57 6.43 -31.02
CA ALA A 112 -4.02 6.27 -31.24
C ALA A 112 -4.84 7.23 -30.36
N ARG A 113 -4.52 7.31 -29.07
CA ARG A 113 -5.12 8.26 -28.12
C ARG A 113 -4.86 9.70 -28.54
N GLY A 114 -3.62 10.05 -28.88
CA GLY A 114 -3.24 11.40 -29.34
C GLY A 114 -3.94 11.81 -30.64
N SER A 115 -4.24 10.85 -31.50
CA SER A 115 -4.95 11.05 -32.78
C SER A 115 -6.48 11.18 -32.60
N GLY A 116 -7.02 10.87 -31.42
CA GLY A 116 -8.45 11.01 -31.12
C GLY A 116 -9.28 9.77 -31.50
N ILE A 117 -8.69 8.59 -31.56
CA ILE A 117 -9.42 7.34 -31.79
C ILE A 117 -10.26 7.01 -30.55
N LYS A 118 -11.59 7.07 -30.67
CA LYS A 118 -12.54 7.03 -29.54
C LYS A 118 -12.41 5.83 -28.60
N TRP A 119 -12.07 4.65 -29.14
CA TRP A 119 -11.96 3.41 -28.35
C TRP A 119 -10.56 3.18 -27.78
N ALA A 120 -9.55 3.96 -28.18
CA ALA A 120 -8.16 3.72 -27.79
C ALA A 120 -7.93 3.94 -26.28
N GLU A 121 -8.59 4.94 -25.69
CA GLU A 121 -8.56 5.19 -24.24
C GLU A 121 -9.03 3.95 -23.46
N GLN A 122 -10.18 3.39 -23.84
CA GLN A 122 -10.78 2.25 -23.14
C GLN A 122 -9.96 0.96 -23.20
N LEU A 123 -9.10 0.82 -24.21
CA LEU A 123 -8.26 -0.36 -24.40
C LEU A 123 -6.84 -0.21 -23.86
N THR A 124 -6.30 1.02 -23.87
CA THR A 124 -4.87 1.24 -23.63
C THR A 124 -4.56 2.10 -22.41
N ASP A 125 -5.56 2.77 -21.84
CA ASP A 125 -5.41 3.67 -20.69
C ASP A 125 -6.15 3.17 -19.45
N LEU A 126 -6.01 1.87 -19.17
CA LEU A 126 -6.84 1.14 -18.20
C LEU A 126 -6.72 1.68 -16.77
N THR A 127 -5.56 2.23 -16.40
CA THR A 127 -5.29 2.79 -15.07
C THR A 127 -5.95 4.15 -14.84
N HIS A 128 -6.41 4.82 -15.90
CA HIS A 128 -7.08 6.13 -15.84
C HIS A 128 -8.57 6.07 -16.13
N LEU A 129 -9.15 4.87 -16.30
CA LEU A 129 -10.58 4.78 -16.49
C LEU A 129 -11.34 5.39 -15.29
N PRO A 130 -12.38 6.22 -15.54
CA PRO A 130 -13.17 6.83 -14.47
C PRO A 130 -14.06 5.79 -13.76
N GLY A 131 -14.63 6.23 -12.63
CA GLY A 131 -15.60 5.43 -11.86
C GLY A 131 -15.02 4.83 -10.57
N PRO A 132 -15.78 3.97 -9.88
CA PRO A 132 -15.41 3.53 -8.54
C PRO A 132 -14.23 2.57 -8.52
N PHE A 133 -13.46 2.61 -7.43
CA PHE A 133 -12.44 1.61 -7.13
C PHE A 133 -13.10 0.39 -6.50
N LEU A 134 -12.93 -0.75 -7.16
CA LEU A 134 -13.50 -2.03 -6.73
C LEU A 134 -12.50 -2.89 -5.94
N THR A 135 -11.23 -2.47 -5.91
CA THR A 135 -10.13 -3.15 -5.23
C THR A 135 -9.25 -2.11 -4.56
N VAL A 136 -8.51 -2.52 -3.54
CA VAL A 136 -7.43 -1.73 -2.93
C VAL A 136 -6.23 -1.63 -3.88
N PRO A 137 -5.25 -0.71 -3.66
CA PRO A 137 -3.99 -0.74 -4.38
C PRO A 137 -3.40 -2.15 -4.42
N ALA A 138 -3.04 -2.63 -5.61
CA ALA A 138 -2.51 -3.98 -5.78
C ALA A 138 -1.03 -4.05 -5.35
N ASN A 139 -0.57 -5.27 -5.02
CA ASN A 139 0.76 -5.46 -4.41
C ASN A 139 1.89 -5.54 -5.43
N TRP A 140 1.64 -6.12 -6.61
CA TRP A 140 2.70 -6.41 -7.60
C TRP A 140 2.45 -5.71 -8.93
N LEU A 141 1.18 -5.66 -9.34
CA LEU A 141 0.74 -4.98 -10.55
C LEU A 141 0.12 -3.63 -10.17
N VAL A 142 0.38 -2.60 -10.95
CA VAL A 142 -0.22 -1.28 -10.83
C VAL A 142 -1.67 -1.37 -11.32
N ASN A 143 -2.61 -1.13 -10.41
CA ASN A 143 -4.02 -0.98 -10.73
C ASN A 143 -4.47 0.48 -10.56
N ARG A 144 -5.71 0.79 -10.97
CA ARG A 144 -6.33 2.13 -10.88
C ARG A 144 -6.08 2.85 -9.54
N PRO A 145 -6.39 2.27 -8.36
CA PRO A 145 -6.13 2.94 -7.09
C PRO A 145 -4.64 3.11 -6.77
N TYR A 146 -3.76 2.21 -7.22
CA TYR A 146 -2.31 2.41 -7.04
C TYR A 146 -1.84 3.63 -7.84
N HIS A 147 -2.18 3.68 -9.13
CA HIS A 147 -1.78 4.77 -10.02
C HIS A 147 -2.43 6.10 -9.64
N TRP A 148 -3.66 6.08 -9.13
CA TRP A 148 -4.33 7.27 -8.60
C TRP A 148 -3.51 7.99 -7.52
N ARG A 149 -2.81 7.25 -6.66
CA ARG A 149 -1.97 7.83 -5.60
C ARG A 149 -0.82 8.67 -6.16
N HIS A 150 -0.29 8.29 -7.32
CA HIS A 150 0.72 9.07 -8.00
C HIS A 150 0.17 10.46 -8.38
N HIS A 151 -1.03 10.54 -8.95
CA HIS A 151 -1.64 11.83 -9.32
C HIS A 151 -2.06 12.68 -8.12
N PHE A 152 -2.69 12.06 -7.12
CA PHE A 152 -3.51 12.79 -6.14
C PHE A 152 -3.16 12.56 -4.67
N ASP A 153 -2.31 11.58 -4.32
CA ASP A 153 -1.78 11.42 -2.96
C ASP A 153 -0.42 12.11 -2.82
N ASN A 154 0.57 11.66 -3.58
CA ASN A 154 1.88 12.30 -3.63
C ASN A 154 2.56 12.04 -4.98
N GLN A 155 2.72 13.09 -5.77
CA GLN A 155 3.37 13.06 -7.10
C GLN A 155 4.86 12.68 -7.04
N ASN A 156 5.51 12.79 -5.88
CA ASN A 156 6.89 12.34 -5.69
C ASN A 156 6.95 10.92 -5.08
N ALA A 157 5.98 10.07 -5.41
CA ALA A 157 5.91 8.67 -5.03
C ALA A 157 5.07 7.88 -6.06
N TYR A 158 5.04 6.55 -5.93
CA TYR A 158 4.20 5.66 -6.75
C TYR A 158 4.51 5.71 -8.25
N TYR A 159 5.78 5.64 -8.64
CA TYR A 159 6.25 5.82 -10.02
C TYR A 159 6.02 4.61 -10.94
N GLY A 160 5.70 3.43 -10.38
CA GLY A 160 5.50 2.22 -11.19
C GLY A 160 4.38 2.39 -12.22
N GLY A 161 4.65 1.98 -13.46
CA GLY A 161 3.65 2.02 -14.54
C GLY A 161 2.80 0.75 -14.66
N THR A 162 3.42 -0.44 -14.61
CA THR A 162 2.76 -1.76 -14.67
C THR A 162 3.18 -2.62 -13.49
N LEU A 163 4.49 -2.66 -13.19
CA LEU A 163 5.03 -3.36 -12.02
C LEU A 163 5.34 -2.37 -10.90
N THR A 164 5.12 -2.75 -9.65
CA THR A 164 5.43 -1.89 -8.50
C THR A 164 6.88 -2.06 -8.01
N ILE A 165 7.74 -2.78 -8.74
CA ILE A 165 9.04 -3.26 -8.24
C ILE A 165 9.97 -2.10 -7.91
N VAL A 166 10.08 -1.11 -8.80
CA VAL A 166 10.94 0.07 -8.59
C VAL A 166 10.54 0.81 -7.33
N ASP A 167 9.24 1.04 -7.15
CA ASP A 167 8.72 1.70 -5.95
C ASP A 167 9.02 0.93 -4.66
N LYS A 168 8.92 -0.40 -4.68
CA LYS A 168 9.25 -1.25 -3.54
C LYS A 168 10.74 -1.21 -3.21
N LEU A 169 11.63 -1.15 -4.20
CA LEU A 169 13.08 -1.05 -3.96
C LEU A 169 13.43 0.32 -3.36
N MET A 170 12.87 1.38 -3.93
CA MET A 170 13.14 2.77 -3.53
C MET A 170 12.44 3.19 -2.23
N GLY A 171 11.40 2.46 -1.81
CA GLY A 171 10.59 2.85 -0.66
C GLY A 171 9.63 4.00 -0.97
N THR A 172 9.09 4.02 -2.19
CA THR A 172 8.11 4.99 -2.70
C THR A 172 6.73 4.35 -2.97
N ALA A 173 6.54 3.09 -2.57
CA ALA A 173 5.29 2.34 -2.76
C ALA A 173 4.20 2.70 -1.74
N LEU A 174 4.56 3.44 -0.69
CA LEU A 174 3.66 4.12 0.24
C LEU A 174 4.33 5.42 0.71
N SER A 175 3.67 6.55 0.47
CA SER A 175 4.08 7.84 1.02
C SER A 175 3.51 8.02 2.42
N LEU A 176 4.31 8.52 3.37
CA LEU A 176 3.84 8.91 4.70
C LEU A 176 3.72 10.43 4.87
N LYS A 177 4.25 11.19 3.91
CA LYS A 177 4.31 12.65 3.96
C LYS A 177 2.90 13.22 3.93
N GLY A 178 2.56 14.03 4.93
CA GLY A 178 1.26 14.70 5.04
C GLY A 178 0.11 13.82 5.55
N LYS A 179 0.28 12.49 5.63
CA LYS A 179 -0.75 11.56 6.11
C LYS A 179 -1.00 11.70 7.60
N SER A 180 -2.25 11.60 8.02
CA SER A 180 -2.63 11.49 9.42
C SER A 180 -2.53 10.04 9.89
N ILE A 181 -1.71 9.78 10.90
CA ILE A 181 -1.41 8.42 11.36
C ILE A 181 -1.66 8.30 12.86
N ALA A 182 -2.62 7.45 13.25
CA ALA A 182 -2.97 7.21 14.64
C ALA A 182 -2.34 5.91 15.15
N VAL A 183 -1.76 5.93 16.35
CA VAL A 183 -1.08 4.77 16.95
C VAL A 183 -1.70 4.43 18.31
N THR A 184 -2.23 3.22 18.48
CA THR A 184 -2.70 2.74 19.79
C THR A 184 -1.55 2.19 20.64
N GLY A 185 -1.73 2.22 21.97
CA GLY A 185 -0.64 1.89 22.90
C GLY A 185 0.51 2.90 22.77
N ALA A 186 0.19 4.14 22.40
CA ALA A 186 1.16 5.19 22.10
C ALA A 186 2.11 5.51 23.25
N SER A 187 1.67 5.33 24.51
CA SER A 187 2.52 5.56 25.68
C SER A 187 3.57 4.46 25.89
N GLY A 188 3.44 3.31 25.24
CA GLY A 188 4.39 2.20 25.34
C GLY A 188 5.66 2.44 24.51
N THR A 189 6.71 1.67 24.79
CA THR A 189 8.04 1.83 24.17
C THR A 189 7.98 1.78 22.64
N LEU A 190 7.28 0.80 22.06
CA LEU A 190 7.12 0.70 20.60
C LEU A 190 6.21 1.80 20.04
N GLY A 191 5.14 2.17 20.77
CA GLY A 191 4.22 3.23 20.36
C GLY A 191 4.95 4.57 20.18
N GLN A 192 5.76 4.96 21.16
CA GLN A 192 6.56 6.19 21.08
C GLN A 192 7.58 6.15 19.94
N SER A 193 8.28 5.02 19.76
CA SER A 193 9.22 4.85 18.65
C SER A 193 8.55 4.92 17.28
N LEU A 194 7.35 4.34 17.12
CA LEU A 194 6.56 4.45 15.91
C LEU A 194 6.19 5.91 15.62
N LEU A 195 5.62 6.62 16.60
CA LEU A 195 5.25 8.04 16.42
C LEU A 195 6.47 8.87 15.98
N ARG A 196 7.65 8.62 16.58
CA ARG A 196 8.91 9.28 16.20
C ARG A 196 9.27 9.02 14.74
N HIS A 197 9.39 7.75 14.33
CA HIS A 197 9.79 7.39 12.95
C HIS A 197 8.75 7.77 11.90
N LEU A 198 7.47 7.79 12.24
CA LEU A 198 6.42 8.27 11.32
C LEU A 198 6.54 9.78 11.09
N ARG A 199 6.75 10.55 12.17
CA ARG A 199 6.91 12.00 12.07
C ARG A 199 8.19 12.40 11.32
N THR A 200 9.30 11.68 11.48
CA THR A 200 10.51 11.94 10.68
C THR A 200 10.31 11.68 9.18
N ARG A 201 9.27 10.92 8.80
CA ARG A 201 8.84 10.73 7.41
C ARG A 201 7.77 11.74 6.96
N GLY A 202 7.50 12.77 7.76
CA GLY A 202 6.57 13.86 7.45
C GLY A 202 5.10 13.54 7.73
N ALA A 203 4.80 12.49 8.51
CA ALA A 203 3.43 12.18 8.91
C ALA A 203 2.93 13.10 10.04
N LYS A 204 1.62 13.36 10.04
CA LYS A 204 0.89 14.04 11.13
C LYS A 204 0.41 12.98 12.12
N VAL A 205 1.22 12.73 13.14
CA VAL A 205 0.98 11.63 14.09
C VAL A 205 -0.06 11.99 15.16
N ILE A 206 -0.85 10.99 15.56
CA ILE A 206 -1.85 11.06 16.63
C ILE A 206 -1.60 9.92 17.60
N ALA A 207 -1.46 10.24 18.88
CA ALA A 207 -1.24 9.25 19.93
C ALA A 207 -2.58 8.80 20.54
N LEU A 208 -2.88 7.51 20.49
CA LEU A 208 -4.03 6.92 21.16
C LEU A 208 -3.54 6.11 22.38
N SER A 209 -3.89 6.56 23.59
CA SER A 209 -3.39 5.98 24.83
C SER A 209 -4.51 5.72 25.83
N SER A 210 -4.38 4.70 26.68
CA SER A 210 -5.27 4.52 27.83
C SER A 210 -4.88 5.34 29.05
N LYS A 211 -3.69 5.94 29.02
CA LYS A 211 -3.19 6.81 30.09
C LYS A 211 -3.57 8.25 29.80
N HIS A 212 -4.00 8.96 30.84
CA HIS A 212 -4.23 10.40 30.78
C HIS A 212 -2.91 11.15 30.95
N GLN A 213 -2.02 11.02 29.97
CA GLN A 213 -0.71 11.68 29.95
C GLN A 213 -0.47 12.32 28.59
N GLU A 214 0.18 13.48 28.59
CA GLU A 214 0.70 14.06 27.35
C GLU A 214 1.88 13.21 26.85
N ILE A 215 1.90 12.96 25.54
CA ILE A 215 3.00 12.24 24.89
C ILE A 215 3.76 13.25 24.05
N SER A 216 5.00 13.52 24.47
CA SER A 216 5.94 14.34 23.74
C SER A 216 7.02 13.45 23.13
N ILE A 217 7.37 13.73 21.88
CA ILE A 217 8.41 12.99 21.16
C ILE A 217 9.42 13.99 20.57
N PRO A 218 10.68 13.60 20.32
CA PRO A 218 11.71 14.49 19.79
C PRO A 218 11.42 14.92 18.35
N ASP A 219 11.46 16.22 18.09
CA ASP A 219 11.35 16.83 16.76
C ASP A 219 12.63 16.57 15.91
N ALA A 220 12.76 17.25 14.76
CA ALA A 220 13.93 17.12 13.90
C ALA A 220 15.23 17.69 14.52
N LYS A 221 15.11 18.58 15.50
CA LYS A 221 16.23 19.21 16.24
C LYS A 221 16.53 18.49 17.56
N GLY A 222 15.71 17.51 17.95
CA GLY A 222 15.84 16.74 19.18
C GLY A 222 15.04 17.33 20.36
N GLU A 223 14.30 18.41 20.16
CA GLU A 223 13.45 19.04 21.16
C GLU A 223 12.13 18.27 21.32
N LEU A 224 11.66 18.11 22.56
CA LEU A 224 10.42 17.37 22.82
C LEU A 224 9.21 18.24 22.48
N GLU A 225 8.46 17.84 21.47
CA GLU A 225 7.20 18.47 21.10
C GLU A 225 6.01 17.58 21.45
N PRO A 226 4.92 18.16 21.99
CA PRO A 226 3.71 17.43 22.30
C PRO A 226 3.04 16.94 21.02
N VAL A 227 2.52 15.71 21.06
CA VAL A 227 1.70 15.13 20.00
C VAL A 227 0.24 15.19 20.42
N LYS A 228 -0.65 15.43 19.44
CA LYS A 228 -2.10 15.29 19.66
C LYS A 228 -2.39 13.92 20.28
N THR A 229 -2.75 13.92 21.56
CA THR A 229 -2.97 12.72 22.35
C THR A 229 -4.45 12.59 22.67
N ILE A 230 -5.02 11.42 22.41
CA ILE A 230 -6.41 11.09 22.67
C ILE A 230 -6.43 9.93 23.65
N THR A 231 -7.03 10.19 24.81
CA THR A 231 -7.25 9.16 25.81
C THR A 231 -8.47 8.32 25.44
N TRP A 232 -8.35 7.00 25.50
CA TRP A 232 -9.42 6.04 25.20
C TRP A 232 -9.28 4.78 26.05
N GLN A 233 -10.30 3.91 26.08
CA GLN A 233 -10.25 2.68 26.86
C GLN A 233 -10.78 1.48 26.04
N VAL A 234 -10.26 0.30 26.38
CA VAL A 234 -10.79 -0.96 25.85
C VAL A 234 -12.26 -1.10 26.26
N GLY A 235 -13.09 -1.51 25.30
CA GLY A 235 -14.56 -1.55 25.43
C GLY A 235 -15.26 -0.24 25.07
N LYS A 236 -14.49 0.82 24.77
CA LYS A 236 -14.97 2.15 24.35
C LYS A 236 -14.42 2.55 22.98
N GLU A 237 -14.11 1.58 22.12
CA GLU A 237 -13.52 1.84 20.81
C GLU A 237 -14.39 2.78 19.96
N SER A 238 -15.72 2.69 20.09
CA SER A 238 -16.69 3.54 19.36
C SER A 238 -16.51 5.03 19.61
N GLU A 239 -15.97 5.44 20.77
CA GLU A 239 -15.69 6.85 21.08
C GLU A 239 -14.62 7.44 20.14
N LEU A 240 -13.81 6.60 19.50
CA LEU A 240 -12.79 7.01 18.53
C LEU A 240 -13.32 7.24 17.11
N ALA A 241 -14.59 6.89 16.82
CA ALA A 241 -15.14 6.88 15.46
C ALA A 241 -14.88 8.20 14.69
N ALA A 242 -15.27 9.34 15.28
CA ALA A 242 -15.13 10.65 14.65
C ALA A 242 -13.66 11.07 14.41
N GLN A 243 -12.73 10.54 15.21
CA GLN A 243 -11.30 10.79 15.01
C GLN A 243 -10.74 9.91 13.90
N LEU A 244 -11.15 8.64 13.85
CA LEU A 244 -10.70 7.68 12.84
C LEU A 244 -11.14 8.04 11.42
N GLU A 245 -12.23 8.77 11.25
CA GLU A 245 -12.63 9.30 9.93
C GLU A 245 -11.53 10.13 9.27
N LYS A 246 -10.79 10.91 10.08
CA LYS A 246 -9.72 11.82 9.63
C LYS A 246 -8.35 11.16 9.54
N VAL A 247 -8.25 9.89 9.91
CA VAL A 247 -6.99 9.12 9.94
C VAL A 247 -6.82 8.40 8.61
N ASP A 248 -5.65 8.56 7.99
CA ASP A 248 -5.25 7.79 6.83
C ASP A 248 -4.72 6.42 7.24
N ILE A 249 -3.88 6.35 8.27
CA ILE A 249 -3.29 5.07 8.72
C ILE A 249 -3.55 4.84 10.21
N LEU A 250 -4.22 3.74 10.54
CA LEU A 250 -4.39 3.29 11.92
C LEU A 250 -3.40 2.17 12.25
N ILE A 251 -2.57 2.38 13.27
CA ILE A 251 -1.68 1.35 13.80
C ILE A 251 -2.25 0.82 15.12
N ILE A 252 -2.73 -0.43 15.06
CA ILE A 252 -3.27 -1.17 16.19
C ILE A 252 -2.12 -1.91 16.89
N ASN A 253 -1.58 -1.31 17.95
CA ASN A 253 -0.36 -1.75 18.62
C ASN A 253 -0.54 -2.01 20.14
N HIS A 254 -1.63 -1.53 20.75
CA HIS A 254 -1.89 -1.80 22.16
C HIS A 254 -1.92 -3.30 22.49
N GLY A 255 -1.59 -3.64 23.73
CA GLY A 255 -1.61 -5.01 24.20
C GLY A 255 -1.13 -5.16 25.64
N ILE A 256 -1.34 -6.34 26.20
CA ILE A 256 -0.90 -6.76 27.52
C ILE A 256 -0.23 -8.13 27.47
N ASN A 257 0.56 -8.42 28.49
CA ASN A 257 1.16 -9.73 28.73
C ASN A 257 0.98 -10.05 30.22
N VAL A 258 0.22 -11.10 30.52
CA VAL A 258 -0.07 -11.56 31.88
C VAL A 258 0.90 -12.67 32.33
N HIS A 259 1.95 -12.92 31.53
CA HIS A 259 3.00 -13.89 31.82
C HIS A 259 2.45 -15.29 32.12
N GLY A 260 2.77 -15.84 33.30
CA GLY A 260 2.35 -17.18 33.72
C GLY A 260 0.95 -17.25 34.35
N ASP A 261 0.21 -16.14 34.42
CA ASP A 261 -1.14 -16.14 34.98
C ASP A 261 -2.08 -16.96 34.10
N ARG A 262 -2.92 -17.78 34.73
CA ARG A 262 -3.87 -18.71 34.11
C ARG A 262 -5.29 -18.57 34.66
N THR A 263 -5.54 -17.55 35.48
CA THR A 263 -6.86 -17.28 36.04
C THR A 263 -7.86 -16.95 34.93
N ALA A 264 -9.15 -17.21 35.17
CA ALA A 264 -10.21 -16.87 34.22
C ALA A 264 -10.21 -15.38 33.87
N VAL A 265 -9.91 -14.52 34.85
CA VAL A 265 -9.79 -13.07 34.66
C VAL A 265 -8.61 -12.73 33.73
N ALA A 266 -7.44 -13.34 33.93
CA ALA A 266 -6.28 -13.12 33.07
C ALA A 266 -6.50 -13.61 31.63
N ILE A 267 -7.21 -14.74 31.45
CA ILE A 267 -7.64 -15.24 30.14
C ILE A 267 -8.54 -14.21 29.47
N SER A 268 -9.64 -13.82 30.14
CA SER A 268 -10.60 -12.85 29.60
C SER A 268 -9.91 -11.54 29.23
N ASN A 269 -9.08 -10.98 30.13
CA ASN A 269 -8.37 -9.73 29.89
C ASN A 269 -7.39 -9.84 28.71
N SER A 270 -6.67 -10.96 28.57
CA SER A 270 -5.72 -11.14 27.46
C SER A 270 -6.42 -11.13 26.11
N TYR A 271 -7.54 -11.84 25.99
CA TYR A 271 -8.34 -11.83 24.76
C TYR A 271 -9.03 -10.50 24.52
N GLU A 272 -9.61 -9.90 25.55
CA GLU A 272 -10.33 -8.63 25.44
C GLU A 272 -9.40 -7.52 24.93
N VAL A 273 -8.21 -7.40 25.51
CA VAL A 273 -7.26 -6.35 25.14
C VAL A 273 -6.52 -6.68 23.85
N ASN A 274 -5.91 -7.86 23.73
CA ASN A 274 -5.06 -8.15 22.57
C ASN A 274 -5.88 -8.47 21.32
N THR A 275 -7.02 -9.14 21.46
CA THR A 275 -7.78 -9.71 20.34
C THR A 275 -9.04 -8.90 20.03
N PHE A 276 -9.99 -8.80 20.95
CA PHE A 276 -11.32 -8.26 20.65
C PHE A 276 -11.33 -6.74 20.49
N SER A 277 -10.62 -6.00 21.34
CA SER A 277 -10.39 -4.56 21.18
C SER A 277 -9.76 -4.24 19.82
N SER A 278 -8.70 -4.96 19.46
CA SER A 278 -8.03 -4.82 18.16
C SER A 278 -8.98 -5.09 16.99
N LEU A 279 -9.83 -6.11 17.09
CA LEU A 279 -10.83 -6.41 16.07
C LEU A 279 -11.90 -5.32 15.98
N ARG A 280 -12.42 -4.82 17.11
CA ARG A 280 -13.41 -3.73 17.11
C ARG A 280 -12.85 -2.44 16.49
N LEU A 281 -11.59 -2.11 16.76
CA LEU A 281 -10.90 -0.98 16.10
C LEU A 281 -10.70 -1.20 14.60
N LEU A 282 -10.35 -2.42 14.18
CA LEU A 282 -10.22 -2.77 12.77
C LEU A 282 -11.55 -2.56 12.03
N GLU A 283 -12.64 -3.11 12.55
CA GLU A 283 -13.98 -2.96 11.94
C GLU A 283 -14.45 -1.50 11.97
N LEU A 284 -14.21 -0.79 13.08
CA LEU A 284 -14.54 0.63 13.18
C LEU A 284 -13.81 1.47 12.13
N PHE A 285 -12.54 1.17 11.88
CA PHE A 285 -11.77 1.86 10.85
C PHE A 285 -12.22 1.51 9.43
N PHE A 286 -12.58 0.25 9.16
CA PHE A 286 -13.15 -0.16 7.88
C PHE A 286 -14.42 0.63 7.52
N ASN A 287 -15.27 0.94 8.50
CA ASN A 287 -16.47 1.77 8.30
C ASN A 287 -16.18 3.24 7.92
N THR A 288 -14.91 3.67 7.99
CA THR A 288 -14.47 5.00 7.53
C THR A 288 -14.07 5.02 6.07
N VAL A 289 -13.99 3.87 5.39
CA VAL A 289 -13.57 3.76 3.99
C VAL A 289 -14.79 3.86 3.08
N ARG A 290 -15.03 5.04 2.49
CA ARG A 290 -16.28 5.34 1.77
C ARG A 290 -16.06 5.84 0.34
N THR A 291 -14.91 6.44 0.08
CA THR A 291 -14.58 7.08 -1.20
C THR A 291 -13.42 6.39 -1.92
N ASN A 292 -13.22 6.71 -3.20
CA ASN A 292 -12.04 6.26 -3.96
C ASN A 292 -10.72 6.68 -3.29
N GLN A 293 -10.67 7.90 -2.74
CA GLN A 293 -9.52 8.38 -2.00
C GLN A 293 -9.29 7.52 -0.75
N ASP A 294 -10.33 7.16 -0.01
CA ASP A 294 -10.19 6.29 1.16
C ASP A 294 -9.66 4.91 0.78
N ILE A 295 -10.20 4.29 -0.27
CA ILE A 295 -9.75 2.98 -0.75
C ILE A 295 -8.26 3.01 -1.16
N ALA A 296 -7.83 4.11 -1.78
CA ALA A 296 -6.45 4.29 -2.21
C ALA A 296 -5.49 4.62 -1.06
N CYS A 297 -5.91 5.47 -0.11
CA CYS A 297 -5.01 6.07 0.86
C CYS A 297 -5.08 5.47 2.25
N LYS A 298 -6.21 4.89 2.67
CA LYS A 298 -6.35 4.37 4.03
C LYS A 298 -5.61 3.04 4.20
N GLU A 299 -4.98 2.85 5.35
CA GLU A 299 -4.37 1.57 5.73
C GLU A 299 -4.57 1.24 7.22
N VAL A 300 -4.60 -0.05 7.58
CA VAL A 300 -4.53 -0.51 8.98
C VAL A 300 -3.33 -1.42 9.18
N TRP A 301 -2.52 -1.14 10.19
CA TRP A 301 -1.38 -1.97 10.55
C TRP A 301 -1.64 -2.61 11.91
N VAL A 302 -1.73 -3.94 11.96
CA VAL A 302 -2.09 -4.66 13.18
C VAL A 302 -0.87 -5.38 13.74
N ASN A 303 -0.50 -5.03 14.97
CA ASN A 303 0.56 -5.70 15.71
C ASN A 303 0.07 -7.05 16.22
N THR A 304 0.43 -8.10 15.50
CA THR A 304 0.19 -9.48 15.93
C THR A 304 1.37 -9.94 16.77
N SER A 305 2.16 -10.91 16.32
CA SER A 305 3.43 -11.34 16.91
C SER A 305 4.01 -12.50 16.09
N GLU A 306 5.32 -12.76 16.20
CA GLU A 306 5.88 -14.05 15.78
C GLU A 306 5.24 -15.25 16.49
N ALA A 307 4.55 -15.02 17.61
CA ALA A 307 3.75 -16.02 18.33
C ALA A 307 2.78 -16.78 17.43
N GLU A 308 2.39 -16.21 16.28
CA GLU A 308 1.57 -16.87 15.26
C GLU A 308 2.15 -18.20 14.75
N VAL A 309 3.47 -18.34 14.74
CA VAL A 309 4.17 -19.54 14.20
C VAL A 309 5.27 -20.07 15.11
N THR A 310 5.69 -19.33 16.13
CA THR A 310 6.71 -19.76 17.09
C THR A 310 6.24 -19.57 18.53
N PRO A 311 6.82 -20.28 19.52
CA PRO A 311 6.56 -19.98 20.93
C PRO A 311 7.11 -18.61 21.33
N ALA A 312 6.37 -17.88 22.16
CA ALA A 312 6.80 -16.64 22.80
C ALA A 312 7.10 -16.83 24.31
N LEU A 313 6.94 -18.06 24.81
CA LEU A 313 7.11 -18.43 26.23
C LEU A 313 6.17 -17.63 27.16
N SER A 314 4.99 -17.27 26.65
CA SER A 314 3.91 -16.64 27.41
C SER A 314 2.56 -17.16 26.90
N PRO A 315 1.98 -18.19 27.54
CA PRO A 315 0.86 -18.94 26.97
C PRO A 315 -0.34 -18.07 26.58
N LEU A 316 -0.83 -17.19 27.46
CA LEU A 316 -2.01 -16.36 27.16
C LEU A 316 -1.72 -15.25 26.14
N TYR A 317 -0.49 -14.71 26.14
CA TYR A 317 -0.07 -13.79 25.09
C TYR A 317 -0.05 -14.48 23.73
N GLU A 318 0.51 -15.69 23.65
CA GLU A 318 0.55 -16.47 22.41
C GLU A 318 -0.85 -16.79 21.89
N LEU A 319 -1.74 -17.30 22.76
CA LEU A 319 -3.10 -17.66 22.38
C LEU A 319 -3.88 -16.45 21.86
N SER A 320 -3.82 -15.32 22.58
CA SER A 320 -4.52 -14.10 22.17
C SER A 320 -3.95 -13.48 20.87
N LYS A 321 -2.62 -13.51 20.68
CA LYS A 321 -1.98 -13.01 19.44
C LYS A 321 -2.18 -13.93 18.24
N ARG A 322 -2.21 -15.26 18.43
CA ARG A 322 -2.58 -16.24 17.39
C ARG A 322 -4.02 -16.00 16.93
N ALA A 323 -4.95 -15.89 17.87
CA ALA A 323 -6.35 -15.61 17.58
C ALA A 323 -6.52 -14.28 16.83
N LEU A 324 -5.84 -13.22 17.26
CA LEU A 324 -5.82 -11.95 16.53
C LEU A 324 -5.29 -12.13 15.10
N GLY A 325 -4.17 -12.84 14.96
CA GLY A 325 -3.52 -13.09 13.67
C GLY A 325 -4.46 -13.75 12.67
N ASP A 326 -5.20 -14.77 13.10
CA ASP A 326 -6.17 -15.47 12.25
C ASP A 326 -7.40 -14.61 11.93
N LEU A 327 -7.93 -13.87 12.91
CA LEU A 327 -9.05 -12.93 12.68
C LEU A 327 -8.67 -11.84 11.67
N VAL A 328 -7.46 -11.28 11.77
CA VAL A 328 -6.96 -10.32 10.78
C VAL A 328 -6.85 -10.96 9.40
N THR A 329 -6.30 -12.18 9.29
CA THR A 329 -6.20 -12.91 8.02
C THR A 329 -7.58 -13.17 7.40
N LEU A 330 -8.58 -13.52 8.22
CA LEU A 330 -9.97 -13.68 7.76
C LEU A 330 -10.54 -12.36 7.24
N ARG A 331 -10.39 -11.27 7.99
CA ARG A 331 -10.93 -9.96 7.61
C ARG A 331 -10.22 -9.33 6.41
N ARG A 332 -8.97 -9.70 6.14
CA ARG A 332 -8.23 -9.29 4.93
C ARG A 332 -8.88 -9.73 3.62
N LEU A 333 -9.68 -10.80 3.62
CA LEU A 333 -10.35 -11.29 2.41
C LEU A 333 -11.31 -10.25 1.81
N ASP A 334 -11.94 -9.45 2.67
CA ASP A 334 -12.96 -8.46 2.32
C ASP A 334 -12.58 -7.03 2.73
N ALA A 335 -11.32 -6.78 3.05
CA ALA A 335 -10.89 -5.48 3.59
C ALA A 335 -11.07 -4.36 2.55
N PRO A 336 -11.70 -3.23 2.90
CA PRO A 336 -11.93 -2.10 1.99
C PRO A 336 -10.68 -1.24 1.77
N CYS A 337 -9.62 -1.46 2.56
CA CYS A 337 -8.36 -0.74 2.51
C CYS A 337 -7.18 -1.70 2.72
N VAL A 338 -5.94 -1.23 2.55
CA VAL A 338 -4.76 -2.08 2.76
C VAL A 338 -4.64 -2.44 4.25
N VAL A 339 -4.45 -3.73 4.53
CA VAL A 339 -4.18 -4.24 5.89
C VAL A 339 -2.81 -4.88 5.93
N ARG A 340 -1.99 -4.42 6.88
CA ARG A 340 -0.65 -4.95 7.15
C ARG A 340 -0.63 -5.68 8.48
N LYS A 341 -0.01 -6.87 8.51
CA LYS A 341 0.30 -7.56 9.76
C LYS A 341 1.72 -7.20 10.18
N LEU A 342 1.93 -6.88 11.45
CA LEU A 342 3.25 -6.67 12.05
C LEU A 342 3.58 -7.90 12.90
N ILE A 343 4.45 -8.76 12.37
CA ILE A 343 4.89 -10.02 12.96
C ILE A 343 6.21 -9.73 13.67
N LEU A 344 6.10 -9.32 14.93
CA LEU A 344 7.23 -8.83 15.71
C LEU A 344 7.77 -9.91 16.64
N GLY A 345 9.10 -10.04 16.63
CA GLY A 345 9.86 -10.84 17.58
C GLY A 345 10.18 -10.11 18.89
N PRO A 346 11.03 -10.67 19.75
CA PRO A 346 11.24 -10.17 21.09
C PRO A 346 12.02 -8.85 21.10
N PHE A 347 11.32 -7.76 21.37
CA PHE A 347 11.92 -6.44 21.61
C PHE A 347 11.74 -5.98 23.05
N LYS A 348 12.70 -5.22 23.55
CA LYS A 348 12.72 -4.72 24.92
C LYS A 348 11.59 -3.72 25.14
N SER A 349 10.71 -4.04 26.09
CA SER A 349 9.59 -3.19 26.49
C SER A 349 9.11 -3.55 27.89
N ASN A 350 8.16 -2.79 28.45
CA ASN A 350 7.53 -3.15 29.72
C ASN A 350 6.78 -4.50 29.67
N LEU A 351 6.31 -4.91 28.48
CA LEU A 351 5.64 -6.21 28.27
C LEU A 351 6.63 -7.37 28.09
N ASN A 352 7.89 -7.05 27.75
CA ASN A 352 8.96 -8.00 27.53
C ASN A 352 10.32 -7.40 27.94
N PRO A 353 10.66 -7.39 29.24
CA PRO A 353 11.91 -6.80 29.73
C PRO A 353 13.18 -7.49 29.20
N ILE A 354 13.07 -8.77 28.85
CA ILE A 354 14.17 -9.62 28.34
C ILE A 354 14.30 -9.59 26.81
N GLY A 355 13.53 -8.74 26.13
CA GLY A 355 13.61 -8.61 24.67
C GLY A 355 14.98 -8.15 24.20
N VAL A 356 15.44 -8.72 23.08
CA VAL A 356 16.81 -8.52 22.56
C VAL A 356 16.92 -7.37 21.56
N MET A 357 15.84 -7.09 20.82
CA MET A 357 15.80 -5.96 19.89
C MET A 357 15.38 -4.68 20.62
N SER A 358 15.83 -3.51 20.15
CA SER A 358 15.29 -2.24 20.64
C SER A 358 13.98 -1.90 19.95
N ALA A 359 13.02 -1.34 20.70
CA ALA A 359 11.76 -0.86 20.11
C ALA A 359 11.99 0.19 19.01
N ASP A 360 13.05 0.98 19.14
CA ASP A 360 13.42 1.98 18.14
C ASP A 360 13.83 1.37 16.80
N TRP A 361 14.69 0.34 16.84
CA TRP A 361 15.09 -0.38 15.64
C TRP A 361 13.89 -1.09 15.01
N VAL A 362 13.04 -1.73 15.83
CA VAL A 362 11.82 -2.40 15.35
C VAL A 362 10.88 -1.42 14.66
N ALA A 363 10.59 -0.26 15.26
CA ALA A 363 9.77 0.78 14.65
C ALA A 363 10.35 1.29 13.32
N LYS A 364 11.69 1.49 13.27
CA LYS A 364 12.39 1.88 12.03
C LYS A 364 12.19 0.84 10.93
N GLN A 365 12.34 -0.45 11.24
CA GLN A 365 12.14 -1.52 10.26
C GLN A 365 10.69 -1.62 9.80
N ILE A 366 9.72 -1.48 10.71
CA ILE A 366 8.29 -1.45 10.35
C ILE A 366 8.02 -0.36 9.32
N VAL A 367 8.45 0.87 9.59
CA VAL A 367 8.26 2.00 8.66
C VAL A 367 8.99 1.75 7.34
N ASN A 368 10.23 1.25 7.38
CA ASN A 368 11.02 0.95 6.18
C ASN A 368 10.40 -0.14 5.30
N LEU A 369 9.76 -1.15 5.89
CA LEU A 369 9.09 -2.22 5.16
C LEU A 369 7.71 -1.76 4.65
N ALA A 370 7.01 -0.91 5.40
CA ALA A 370 5.73 -0.33 5.00
C ALA A 370 5.84 0.56 3.75
N ILE A 371 6.84 1.46 3.68
CA ILE A 371 7.08 2.32 2.50
C ILE A 371 7.46 1.52 1.24
N ARG A 372 7.89 0.25 1.42
CA ARG A 372 8.18 -0.73 0.36
C ARG A 372 6.99 -1.64 0.07
N ASP A 373 5.82 -1.28 0.59
CA ASP A 373 4.57 -2.00 0.48
C ASP A 373 4.67 -3.49 0.89
N VAL A 374 5.46 -3.81 1.91
CA VAL A 374 5.43 -5.13 2.53
C VAL A 374 4.17 -5.25 3.38
N ARG A 375 3.29 -6.21 3.05
CA ARG A 375 2.00 -6.37 3.74
C ARG A 375 2.05 -7.30 4.95
N ASN A 376 3.04 -8.18 5.00
CA ASN A 376 3.36 -9.01 6.16
C ASN A 376 4.74 -8.58 6.65
N ILE A 377 4.78 -7.63 7.57
CA ILE A 377 6.00 -7.01 8.08
C ILE A 377 6.57 -7.89 9.18
N ILE A 378 7.57 -8.70 8.84
CA ILE A 378 8.27 -9.58 9.78
C ILE A 378 9.51 -8.87 10.28
N VAL A 379 9.59 -8.64 11.59
CA VAL A 379 10.75 -8.02 12.26
C VAL A 379 11.10 -8.87 13.47
N THR A 380 12.05 -9.78 13.30
CA THR A 380 12.50 -10.70 14.34
C THR A 380 13.96 -11.12 14.12
N ILE A 381 14.58 -11.63 15.18
CA ILE A 381 15.86 -12.33 15.12
C ILE A 381 15.71 -13.82 14.77
N ASN A 382 14.50 -14.36 14.80
CA ASN A 382 14.25 -15.77 14.54
C ASN A 382 14.14 -16.03 13.02
N PRO A 383 15.13 -16.68 12.38
CA PRO A 383 15.10 -16.90 10.94
C PRO A 383 13.94 -17.80 10.51
N LEU A 384 13.47 -18.71 11.38
CA LEU A 384 12.38 -19.64 11.06
C LEU A 384 11.08 -18.90 10.74
N THR A 385 10.82 -17.78 11.41
CA THR A 385 9.60 -16.99 11.21
C THR A 385 9.47 -16.48 9.77
N PHE A 386 10.59 -16.16 9.10
CA PHE A 386 10.57 -15.72 7.70
C PHE A 386 10.13 -16.81 6.72
N PHE A 387 10.24 -18.08 7.09
CA PHE A 387 9.78 -19.22 6.29
C PHE A 387 8.41 -19.73 6.75
N ALA A 388 8.24 -19.93 8.06
CA ALA A 388 7.03 -20.50 8.64
C ALA A 388 5.82 -19.58 8.50
N PHE A 389 6.00 -18.26 8.70
CA PHE A 389 4.88 -17.31 8.64
C PHE A 389 4.25 -17.22 7.25
N PRO A 390 4.99 -17.06 6.13
CA PRO A 390 4.39 -17.06 4.81
C PRO A 390 3.61 -18.35 4.48
N VAL A 391 4.14 -19.51 4.85
CA VAL A 391 3.46 -20.80 4.66
C VAL A 391 2.15 -20.83 5.46
N LYS A 392 2.20 -20.48 6.75
CA LYS A 392 1.01 -20.41 7.60
C LYS A 392 -0.03 -19.44 7.05
N GLU A 393 0.38 -18.21 6.72
CA GLU A 393 -0.53 -17.18 6.20
C GLU A 393 -1.19 -17.64 4.89
N PHE A 394 -0.44 -18.28 3.99
CA PHE A 394 -0.98 -18.82 2.75
C PHE A 394 -2.01 -19.93 3.01
N MET A 395 -1.69 -20.89 3.88
CA MET A 395 -2.59 -22.02 4.17
C MET A 395 -3.88 -21.55 4.87
N VAL A 396 -3.77 -20.67 5.86
CA VAL A 396 -4.92 -20.12 6.59
C VAL A 396 -5.77 -19.23 5.69
N ALA A 397 -5.17 -18.33 4.89
CA ALA A 397 -5.91 -17.50 3.95
C ALA A 397 -6.63 -18.34 2.88
N THR A 398 -5.97 -19.40 2.39
CA THR A 398 -6.58 -20.34 1.44
C THR A 398 -7.75 -21.07 2.06
N TYR A 399 -7.60 -21.60 3.27
CA TYR A 399 -8.67 -22.23 4.02
C TYR A 399 -9.86 -21.28 4.19
N PHE A 400 -9.65 -20.07 4.70
CA PHE A 400 -10.73 -19.10 4.85
C PHE A 400 -11.38 -18.73 3.52
N LYS A 401 -10.61 -18.56 2.44
CA LYS A 401 -11.19 -18.27 1.12
C LYS A 401 -12.08 -19.39 0.60
N LEU A 402 -11.74 -20.65 0.87
CA LEU A 402 -12.50 -21.82 0.43
C LEU A 402 -13.73 -22.10 1.29
N PHE A 403 -13.66 -21.81 2.60
CA PHE A 403 -14.68 -22.21 3.58
C PHE A 403 -15.45 -21.05 4.21
N SER A 404 -15.24 -19.82 3.76
CA SER A 404 -16.05 -18.66 4.13
C SER A 404 -16.71 -18.01 2.91
N ARG A 405 -17.73 -17.20 3.15
CA ARG A 405 -18.41 -16.42 2.12
C ARG A 405 -18.07 -14.96 2.29
N ARG A 406 -17.94 -14.27 1.17
CA ARG A 406 -17.85 -12.82 1.15
C ARG A 406 -19.02 -12.23 1.92
N THR A 407 -18.70 -11.34 2.86
CA THR A 407 -19.73 -10.57 3.54
C THR A 407 -20.38 -9.63 2.52
N PHE A 408 -21.56 -9.98 2.00
CA PHE A 408 -22.40 -9.12 1.18
C PHE A 408 -22.87 -7.94 2.06
N ASN A 409 -22.05 -6.89 2.22
CA ASN A 409 -22.46 -5.58 2.75
C ASN A 409 -21.41 -4.45 2.64
N SER A 410 -20.43 -4.55 1.73
CA SER A 410 -19.45 -3.48 1.51
C SER A 410 -19.23 -3.16 0.03
N THR A 411 -20.31 -3.10 -0.74
CA THR A 411 -20.31 -2.13 -1.83
C THR A 411 -20.39 -0.76 -1.14
N PRO A 412 -19.43 0.17 -1.30
CA PRO A 412 -19.66 1.53 -0.87
C PRO A 412 -20.96 1.96 -1.56
N VAL A 413 -21.98 2.31 -0.76
CA VAL A 413 -23.18 2.96 -1.28
C VAL A 413 -22.69 4.32 -1.79
N LEU A 414 -22.25 4.34 -3.04
CA LEU A 414 -21.97 5.59 -3.72
C LEU A 414 -23.32 6.28 -3.89
N PRO A 415 -23.43 7.57 -3.53
CA PRO A 415 -24.66 8.31 -3.80
C PRO A 415 -24.98 8.20 -5.29
N ASN A 416 -26.21 7.78 -5.60
CA ASN A 416 -26.73 7.63 -6.95
C ASN A 416 -26.39 8.87 -7.79
N PHE A 417 -25.56 8.69 -8.81
CA PHE A 417 -25.23 9.70 -9.82
C PHE A 417 -26.38 9.92 -10.84
N GLU A 418 -27.62 9.69 -10.43
CA GLU A 418 -28.82 10.02 -11.22
C GLU A 418 -29.31 11.41 -10.84
N ARG A 419 -28.56 12.46 -11.20
CA ARG A 419 -29.13 13.83 -11.23
C ARG A 419 -28.47 14.83 -12.17
N PHE A 420 -27.58 14.40 -13.08
CA PHE A 420 -26.92 15.31 -14.03
C PHE A 420 -27.43 15.23 -15.48
N SER A 421 -28.52 14.51 -15.76
CA SER A 421 -29.10 14.43 -17.12
C SER A 421 -30.45 15.14 -17.30
N LYS A 422 -30.95 15.90 -16.32
CA LYS A 422 -32.27 16.57 -16.40
C LYS A 422 -32.28 18.11 -16.38
N GLU A 423 -31.12 18.78 -16.28
CA GLU A 423 -31.08 20.25 -16.28
C GLU A 423 -30.59 20.91 -17.59
N THR A 424 -30.27 20.14 -18.63
CA THR A 424 -29.86 20.69 -19.93
C THR A 424 -30.97 20.74 -21.00
N SER A 425 -32.23 20.46 -20.65
CA SER A 425 -33.35 20.52 -21.63
C SER A 425 -34.33 21.69 -21.44
N ASN A 426 -34.06 22.69 -20.58
CA ASN A 426 -35.04 23.74 -20.28
C ASN A 426 -34.46 25.18 -20.27
N SER A 427 -33.51 25.51 -21.15
CA SER A 427 -33.12 26.91 -21.39
C SER A 427 -33.03 27.26 -22.88
N THR A 428 -34.14 27.11 -23.60
CA THR A 428 -34.34 27.77 -24.90
C THR A 428 -35.81 28.09 -25.15
N LYS A 429 -36.37 29.02 -24.36
CA LYS A 429 -37.50 29.87 -24.74
C LYS A 429 -37.43 31.18 -23.95
N ILE A 430 -36.83 32.20 -24.55
CA ILE A 430 -37.35 33.55 -24.84
C ILE A 430 -36.29 34.25 -25.67
#